data_AF-A0A518K4U8-F1
#
_entry.id   AF-A0A518K4U8-F1
#
_cell.length_a   1.000
_cell.length_b   1.000
_cell.length_c   1.000
_cell.angle_alpha   90.00
_cell.angle_beta   90.00
_cell.angle_gamma   90.00
#
_symmetry.space_group_name_H-M   'P 1'
#
loop_
_entity.id
_entity.type
_entity.pdbx_description
1 polymer ?
#
loop_
_entity_poly.entity_id
_entity_poly.type
_entity_poly.pdbx_seq_one_letter_code
_entity_poly.pdbx_strand_id
1 'polypeptide(L)'
;MKVTRWIYTALVAAAALSPSVSLAAFVSPNLPGNADYDGWDDLTAAANPGYNGFPGTGAWPAPIGSNAAGSGDAFLEKVANGTGGGPYPAGGSMYYGGFSGDINNDGGTLAVGDATPVAGLANIVFQIEMGEAWTYAFKDNVLPTLNYNGGAQALAATTSGVIEKLFNGTVAMPTGEEDVFINTYLLQWDVSSLGPITDFEVTFTGVQHGQLYGLQLDQSDAYQVVDADFITAVPEPSTLVFGVIGAALLATGRRRRG
;
A
#
# COMPACT_ATOMS: atom_id res chain seq x y z
N MET A 1 -28.31 -33.82 -56.32
CA MET A 1 -27.40 -33.79 -55.15
C MET A 1 -26.52 -32.54 -55.21
N LYS A 2 -26.83 -31.52 -54.40
CA LYS A 2 -25.94 -30.40 -54.12
C LYS A 2 -25.85 -30.30 -52.60
N VAL A 3 -24.65 -30.50 -52.06
CA VAL A 3 -24.37 -30.50 -50.63
C VAL A 3 -24.06 -29.06 -50.23
N THR A 4 -24.95 -28.42 -49.50
CA THR A 4 -24.72 -27.08 -48.92
C THR A 4 -24.03 -27.28 -47.57
N ARG A 5 -22.73 -27.02 -47.51
CA ARG A 5 -21.96 -26.99 -46.25
C ARG A 5 -22.21 -25.65 -45.55
N TRP A 6 -22.84 -25.71 -44.37
CA TRP A 6 -22.91 -24.59 -43.44
C TRP A 6 -21.57 -24.50 -42.69
N ILE A 7 -20.85 -23.39 -42.85
CA ILE A 7 -19.69 -23.07 -42.03
C ILE A 7 -20.23 -22.30 -40.83
N TYR A 8 -20.19 -22.93 -39.65
CA TYR A 8 -20.41 -22.22 -38.39
C TYR A 8 -19.10 -21.51 -38.01
N THR A 9 -19.04 -20.21 -38.22
CA THR A 9 -18.00 -19.37 -37.63
C THR A 9 -18.35 -19.16 -36.16
N ALA A 10 -17.66 -19.87 -35.26
CA ALA A 10 -17.76 -19.60 -33.83
C ALA A 10 -17.01 -18.29 -33.54
N LEU A 11 -17.77 -17.22 -33.28
CA LEU A 11 -17.24 -15.98 -32.74
C LEU A 11 -16.88 -16.25 -31.28
N VAL A 12 -15.59 -16.37 -30.95
CA VAL A 12 -15.15 -16.34 -29.56
C VAL A 12 -15.15 -14.87 -29.14
N ALA A 13 -16.19 -14.45 -28.43
CA ALA A 13 -16.19 -13.17 -27.74
C ALA A 13 -15.21 -13.28 -26.56
N ALA A 14 -14.01 -12.71 -26.72
CA ALA A 14 -13.15 -12.44 -25.58
C ALA A 14 -13.81 -11.30 -24.80
N ALA A 15 -14.48 -11.61 -23.70
CA ALA A 15 -14.85 -10.61 -22.71
C ALA A 15 -13.54 -10.04 -22.14
N ALA A 16 -13.22 -8.79 -22.47
CA ALA A 16 -12.21 -8.04 -21.76
C ALA A 16 -12.76 -7.77 -20.36
N LEU A 17 -12.47 -8.69 -19.43
CA LEU A 17 -12.54 -8.38 -18.02
C LEU A 17 -11.41 -7.39 -17.77
N SER A 18 -11.76 -6.13 -17.48
CA SER A 18 -10.80 -5.22 -16.86
C SER A 18 -10.27 -5.93 -15.61
N PRO A 19 -8.95 -6.13 -15.45
CA PRO A 19 -8.44 -6.66 -14.21
C PRO A 19 -8.82 -5.67 -13.11
N SER A 20 -9.73 -6.05 -12.23
CA SER A 20 -9.80 -5.43 -10.92
C SER A 20 -8.45 -5.70 -10.26
N VAL A 21 -7.68 -4.65 -10.03
CA VAL A 21 -6.48 -4.74 -9.19
C VAL A 21 -6.99 -5.20 -7.82
N SER A 22 -6.68 -6.45 -7.45
CA SER A 22 -6.95 -6.94 -6.09
C SER A 22 -5.91 -6.28 -5.21
N LEU A 23 -6.34 -5.38 -4.33
CA LEU A 23 -5.46 -4.80 -3.32
C LEU A 23 -4.96 -5.90 -2.39
N ALA A 24 -3.75 -5.70 -1.88
CA ALA A 24 -3.09 -6.59 -0.93
C ALA A 24 -3.89 -6.62 0.39
N ALA A 25 -4.03 -7.79 1.01
CA ALA A 25 -4.53 -7.84 2.37
C ALA A 25 -3.38 -7.54 3.33
N PHE A 26 -3.54 -6.54 4.20
CA PHE A 26 -2.60 -6.37 5.31
C PHE A 26 -2.55 -7.63 6.16
N VAL A 27 -1.34 -7.96 6.62
CA VAL A 27 -1.13 -9.21 7.33
C VAL A 27 -1.10 -8.92 8.83
N SER A 28 -1.88 -9.66 9.62
CA SER A 28 -1.83 -9.50 11.07
C SER A 28 -0.45 -9.94 11.60
N PRO A 29 0.29 -9.06 12.31
CA PRO A 29 1.61 -9.39 12.85
C PRO A 29 1.55 -10.32 14.08
N ASN A 30 0.36 -10.61 14.63
CA ASN A 30 0.15 -11.42 15.83
C ASN A 30 1.04 -10.98 17.01
N LEU A 31 1.01 -9.68 17.32
CA LEU A 31 1.84 -9.12 18.39
C LEU A 31 1.49 -9.76 19.74
N PRO A 32 2.51 -10.09 20.58
CA PRO A 32 2.27 -10.60 21.92
C PRO A 32 1.88 -9.48 22.88
N GLY A 33 1.42 -9.87 24.07
CA GLY A 33 1.10 -8.94 25.16
C GLY A 33 -0.28 -8.30 25.00
N ASN A 34 -0.47 -7.13 25.59
CA ASN A 34 -1.61 -6.28 25.26
C ASN A 34 -1.28 -5.59 23.95
N ALA A 35 -2.18 -5.74 22.98
CA ALA A 35 -2.01 -5.18 21.65
C ALA A 35 -3.26 -4.43 21.22
N ASP A 36 -3.05 -3.44 20.35
CA ASP A 36 -4.12 -2.70 19.69
C ASP A 36 -3.85 -2.60 18.20
N TYR A 37 -4.91 -2.34 17.44
CA TYR A 37 -4.95 -2.38 15.99
C TYR A 37 -5.77 -1.20 15.44
N ASP A 38 -5.26 -0.57 14.40
CA ASP A 38 -5.93 0.49 13.65
C ASP A 38 -5.72 0.32 12.15
N GLY A 39 -6.80 0.37 11.37
CA GLY A 39 -6.76 0.16 9.93
C GLY A 39 -7.55 1.22 9.16
N TRP A 40 -7.11 1.49 7.93
CA TRP A 40 -7.78 2.36 6.97
C TRP A 40 -7.94 1.65 5.63
N ASP A 41 -9.15 1.21 5.32
CA ASP A 41 -9.43 0.39 4.12
C ASP A 41 -10.23 1.15 3.04
N ASP A 42 -10.70 2.37 3.35
CA ASP A 42 -11.60 3.16 2.51
C ASP A 42 -11.14 4.63 2.42
N LEU A 43 -9.94 4.87 1.89
CA LEU A 43 -9.37 6.21 1.73
C LEU A 43 -9.91 6.99 0.52
N THR A 44 -11.19 6.82 0.21
CA THR A 44 -11.84 7.41 -0.96
C THR A 44 -12.63 8.68 -0.62
N ALA A 45 -12.91 9.50 -1.63
CA ALA A 45 -13.77 10.68 -1.52
C ALA A 45 -15.21 10.33 -1.09
N ALA A 46 -15.69 9.13 -1.45
CA ALA A 46 -17.01 8.66 -1.09
C ALA A 46 -17.10 8.30 0.40
N ALA A 47 -16.06 7.65 0.93
CA ALA A 47 -15.97 7.29 2.34
C ALA A 47 -15.58 8.48 3.24
N ASN A 48 -14.88 9.47 2.69
CA ASN A 48 -14.42 10.67 3.39
C ASN A 48 -14.98 11.94 2.75
N PRO A 49 -16.30 12.20 2.87
CA PRO A 49 -16.91 13.41 2.31
C PRO A 49 -16.45 14.67 3.05
N GLY A 50 -16.39 15.79 2.34
CA GLY A 50 -16.03 17.10 2.90
C GLY A 50 -14.55 17.46 2.81
N TYR A 51 -13.70 16.52 2.37
CA TYR A 51 -12.32 16.79 2.02
C TYR A 51 -12.23 17.47 0.65
N ASN A 52 -11.19 18.31 0.47
CA ASN A 52 -10.97 19.02 -0.78
C ASN A 52 -10.57 18.05 -1.91
N GLY A 53 -10.94 18.37 -3.15
CA GLY A 53 -10.53 17.60 -4.33
C GLY A 53 -9.20 18.05 -4.94
N PHE A 54 -8.90 17.54 -6.13
CA PHE A 54 -7.73 17.92 -6.93
C PHE A 54 -7.57 19.44 -7.06
N PRO A 55 -6.35 20.01 -6.91
CA PRO A 55 -5.05 19.33 -6.76
C PRO A 55 -4.70 18.94 -5.32
N GLY A 56 -5.66 19.02 -4.40
CA GLY A 56 -5.45 18.64 -3.00
C GLY A 56 -4.66 19.66 -2.20
N THR A 57 -4.62 20.94 -2.58
CA THR A 57 -3.89 21.99 -1.83
C THR A 57 -4.63 22.49 -0.59
N GLY A 58 -5.93 22.25 -0.50
CA GLY A 58 -6.73 22.65 0.65
C GLY A 58 -6.30 21.93 1.93
N ALA A 59 -6.42 22.62 3.06
CA ALA A 59 -6.33 22.00 4.38
C ALA A 59 -7.42 20.94 4.53
N TRP A 60 -7.09 19.84 5.21
CA TRP A 60 -8.12 18.87 5.58
C TRP A 60 -9.00 19.46 6.69
N PRO A 61 -10.33 19.20 6.66
CA PRO A 61 -11.24 19.73 7.66
C PRO A 61 -11.00 19.10 9.05
N ALA A 62 -10.48 17.88 9.09
CA ALA A 62 -10.07 17.12 10.27
C ALA A 62 -9.14 15.97 9.84
N PRO A 63 -8.48 15.29 10.79
CA PRO A 63 -7.91 13.96 10.56
C PRO A 63 -8.98 12.91 10.22
N ILE A 64 -8.58 11.87 9.50
CA ILE A 64 -9.38 10.68 9.20
C ILE A 64 -9.09 9.62 10.27
N GLY A 65 -10.05 9.32 11.14
CA GLY A 65 -9.92 8.23 12.11
C GLY A 65 -9.82 6.86 11.44
N SER A 66 -9.23 5.88 12.12
CA SER A 66 -9.23 4.49 11.70
C SER A 66 -10.67 3.99 11.50
N ASN A 67 -10.88 3.18 10.45
CA ASN A 67 -12.21 2.79 9.99
C ASN A 67 -12.35 1.32 9.62
N ALA A 68 -11.26 0.54 9.70
CA ALA A 68 -11.34 -0.90 9.53
C ALA A 68 -12.10 -1.55 10.71
N ALA A 69 -12.67 -2.72 10.46
CA ALA A 69 -13.46 -3.41 11.47
C ALA A 69 -12.57 -3.86 12.64
N GLY A 70 -12.91 -3.43 13.85
CA GLY A 70 -12.14 -3.74 15.05
C GLY A 70 -10.98 -2.79 15.32
N SER A 71 -10.89 -1.68 14.58
CA SER A 71 -9.89 -0.64 14.84
C SER A 71 -10.16 0.15 16.14
N GLY A 72 -9.07 0.68 16.70
CA GLY A 72 -9.01 1.59 17.83
C GLY A 72 -9.35 3.05 17.47
N ASP A 73 -8.52 3.99 17.92
CA ASP A 73 -8.75 5.43 17.82
C ASP A 73 -7.60 6.23 17.18
N ALA A 74 -6.68 5.56 16.48
CA ALA A 74 -5.64 6.23 15.71
C ALA A 74 -6.21 7.08 14.57
N PHE A 75 -5.40 8.01 14.06
CA PHE A 75 -5.80 8.96 13.02
C PHE A 75 -4.76 9.06 11.91
N LEU A 76 -5.25 9.31 10.69
CA LEU A 76 -4.47 9.74 9.53
C LEU A 76 -4.70 11.23 9.34
N GLU A 77 -3.64 12.02 9.27
CA GLU A 77 -3.73 13.45 9.00
C GLU A 77 -2.78 13.92 7.91
N LYS A 78 -3.07 15.12 7.42
CA LYS A 78 -2.24 15.80 6.45
C LYS A 78 -1.36 16.83 7.13
N VAL A 79 -0.06 16.55 7.11
CA VAL A 79 0.98 17.40 7.68
C VAL A 79 1.31 18.56 6.73
N ALA A 80 1.47 18.25 5.44
CA ALA A 80 1.91 19.25 4.47
C ALA A 80 1.37 19.00 3.05
N ASN A 81 1.23 20.09 2.30
CA ASN A 81 1.15 20.05 0.85
C ASN A 81 2.54 19.85 0.25
N GLY A 82 2.60 19.26 -0.94
CA GLY A 82 3.81 19.21 -1.76
C GLY A 82 3.89 20.39 -2.73
N THR A 83 4.63 20.19 -3.83
CA THR A 83 4.92 21.26 -4.80
C THR A 83 3.72 21.53 -5.73
N GLY A 84 2.84 22.44 -5.32
CA GLY A 84 1.66 22.83 -6.12
C GLY A 84 0.50 21.84 -6.06
N GLY A 85 0.49 20.97 -5.06
CA GLY A 85 -0.52 19.93 -4.85
C GLY A 85 -0.41 19.32 -3.45
N GLY A 86 -1.25 18.33 -3.14
CA GLY A 86 -1.22 17.65 -1.85
C GLY A 86 -2.09 16.40 -1.83
N PRO A 87 -1.96 15.57 -0.78
CA PRO A 87 -2.80 14.39 -0.62
C PRO A 87 -4.26 14.78 -0.35
N TYR A 88 -5.18 14.07 -1.00
CA TYR A 88 -6.61 14.16 -0.75
C TYR A 88 -7.34 12.84 -1.10
N PRO A 89 -8.46 12.50 -0.42
CA PRO A 89 -9.29 11.36 -0.78
C PRO A 89 -9.85 11.54 -2.20
N ALA A 90 -9.53 10.62 -3.10
CA ALA A 90 -9.96 10.64 -4.50
C ALA A 90 -10.91 9.45 -4.80
N GLY A 91 -11.19 9.20 -6.08
CA GLY A 91 -12.22 8.23 -6.47
C GLY A 91 -11.98 6.79 -6.01
N GLY A 92 -10.72 6.35 -5.88
CA GLY A 92 -10.38 4.96 -5.53
C GLY A 92 -9.31 4.81 -4.45
N SER A 93 -8.76 5.90 -3.94
CA SER A 93 -7.69 5.91 -2.93
C SER A 93 -7.38 7.35 -2.51
N MET A 94 -6.47 7.52 -1.57
CA MET A 94 -5.84 8.80 -1.30
C MET A 94 -4.88 9.12 -2.45
N TYR A 95 -5.06 10.26 -3.12
CA TYR A 95 -4.24 10.67 -4.25
C TYR A 95 -3.33 11.84 -3.89
N TYR A 96 -2.04 11.72 -4.21
CA TYR A 96 -1.09 12.82 -4.06
C TYR A 96 -1.21 13.75 -5.27
N GLY A 97 -2.12 14.73 -5.18
CA GLY A 97 -2.43 15.62 -6.29
C GLY A 97 -1.28 16.55 -6.68
N GLY A 98 -1.30 17.01 -7.92
CA GLY A 98 -0.31 17.93 -8.48
C GLY A 98 -0.50 18.10 -9.98
N PHE A 99 0.13 19.13 -10.55
CA PHE A 99 0.15 19.37 -11.99
C PHE A 99 1.50 19.04 -12.64
N SER A 100 2.52 18.70 -11.85
CA SER A 100 3.84 18.43 -12.39
C SER A 100 3.93 17.05 -13.00
N GLY A 101 4.54 16.95 -14.18
CA GLY A 101 4.96 15.67 -14.77
C GLY A 101 6.39 15.28 -14.38
N ASP A 102 7.02 16.00 -13.45
CA ASP A 102 8.39 15.73 -13.02
C ASP A 102 8.44 14.44 -12.21
N ILE A 103 9.43 13.60 -12.53
CA ILE A 103 9.73 12.36 -11.81
C ILE A 103 10.07 12.70 -10.36
N ASN A 104 9.51 11.93 -9.41
CA ASN A 104 9.83 12.04 -7.98
C ASN A 104 9.60 13.47 -7.42
N ASN A 105 8.54 14.14 -7.88
CA ASN A 105 8.14 15.44 -7.36
C ASN A 105 7.41 15.30 -6.01
N ASP A 106 7.57 16.29 -5.13
CA ASP A 106 6.95 16.29 -3.80
C ASP A 106 5.42 16.35 -3.87
N GLY A 107 4.77 15.27 -3.43
CA GLY A 107 3.32 15.11 -3.37
C GLY A 107 2.68 15.58 -2.06
N GLY A 108 3.48 15.88 -1.04
CA GLY A 108 3.03 16.24 0.30
C GLY A 108 3.18 15.11 1.31
N THR A 109 2.96 15.46 2.57
CA THR A 109 3.27 14.63 3.73
C THR A 109 2.00 14.28 4.50
N LEU A 110 1.87 13.02 4.84
CA LEU A 110 0.85 12.49 5.74
C LEU A 110 1.50 11.98 7.04
N ALA A 111 0.70 11.89 8.10
CA ALA A 111 1.07 11.25 9.35
C ALA A 111 -0.03 10.31 9.80
N VAL A 112 0.36 9.15 10.32
CA VAL A 112 -0.52 8.25 11.08
C VAL A 112 -0.12 8.35 12.54
N GLY A 113 -1.03 8.75 13.42
CA GLY A 113 -0.73 8.97 14.83
C GLY A 113 -1.74 8.36 15.77
N ASP A 114 -1.31 8.20 17.01
CA ASP A 114 -2.13 7.74 18.12
C ASP A 114 -1.78 8.55 19.37
N ALA A 115 -2.81 9.07 20.04
CA ALA A 115 -2.72 9.89 21.24
C ALA A 115 -3.00 9.10 22.54
N THR A 116 -3.33 7.81 22.41
CA THR A 116 -3.70 6.88 23.48
C THR A 116 -3.02 5.52 23.31
N PRO A 117 -1.67 5.50 23.11
CA PRO A 117 -0.94 4.27 22.85
C PRO A 117 -1.10 3.25 23.97
N VAL A 118 -0.90 1.98 23.62
CA VAL A 118 -0.90 0.86 24.58
C VAL A 118 0.07 1.17 25.74
N ALA A 119 -0.42 1.03 26.97
CA ALA A 119 0.38 1.29 28.16
C ALA A 119 1.62 0.38 28.19
N GLY A 120 2.81 0.98 28.35
CA GLY A 120 4.07 0.23 28.29
C GLY A 120 4.52 -0.11 26.87
N LEU A 121 4.09 0.66 25.88
CA LEU A 121 4.42 0.51 24.46
C LEU A 121 5.88 0.10 24.24
N ALA A 122 6.05 -1.04 23.59
CA ALA A 122 7.35 -1.63 23.27
C ALA A 122 7.52 -1.90 21.77
N ASN A 123 6.42 -2.04 21.04
CA ASN A 123 6.42 -2.42 19.64
C ASN A 123 5.41 -1.59 18.85
N ILE A 124 5.83 -1.10 17.70
CA ILE A 124 4.96 -0.46 16.70
C ILE A 124 5.24 -1.12 15.37
N VAL A 125 4.20 -1.62 14.70
CA VAL A 125 4.25 -2.16 13.34
C VAL A 125 3.31 -1.34 12.49
N PHE A 126 3.83 -0.79 11.39
CA PHE A 126 3.08 -0.02 10.43
C PHE A 126 3.16 -0.69 9.06
N GLN A 127 1.99 -0.93 8.46
CA GLN A 127 1.87 -1.38 7.10
C GLN A 127 1.20 -0.30 6.25
N ILE A 128 1.72 -0.10 5.04
CA ILE A 128 1.27 0.96 4.14
C ILE A 128 1.29 0.47 2.69
N GLU A 129 0.15 0.54 2.03
CA GLU A 129 -0.01 0.12 0.62
C GLU A 129 0.03 1.35 -0.31
N MET A 130 1.11 1.45 -1.09
CA MET A 130 1.40 2.60 -1.96
C MET A 130 1.52 2.19 -3.43
N GLY A 131 0.76 2.87 -4.28
CA GLY A 131 0.94 2.87 -5.74
C GLY A 131 2.03 3.84 -6.15
N GLU A 132 3.00 3.34 -6.92
CA GLU A 132 4.08 4.13 -7.48
C GLU A 132 3.63 5.10 -8.57
N ALA A 133 4.30 6.24 -8.65
CA ALA A 133 4.31 7.11 -9.81
C ALA A 133 5.77 7.33 -10.25
N TRP A 134 6.05 7.07 -11.53
CA TRP A 134 7.41 7.10 -12.08
C TRP A 134 8.42 6.24 -11.31
N THR A 135 7.99 5.05 -10.85
CA THR A 135 8.78 4.10 -10.03
C THR A 135 9.10 4.58 -8.60
N TYR A 136 8.42 5.61 -8.09
CA TYR A 136 8.55 6.07 -6.71
C TYR A 136 7.20 5.95 -5.99
N ALA A 137 7.21 5.37 -4.80
CA ALA A 137 6.09 5.45 -3.86
C ALA A 137 6.28 6.64 -2.90
N PHE A 138 7.46 6.69 -2.28
CA PHE A 138 7.87 7.75 -1.36
C PHE A 138 8.85 8.70 -2.03
N LYS A 139 8.80 9.98 -1.63
CA LYS A 139 9.73 11.00 -2.11
C LYS A 139 11.16 10.58 -1.81
N ASP A 140 12.00 10.54 -2.84
CA ASP A 140 13.41 10.13 -2.77
C ASP A 140 13.63 8.73 -2.19
N ASN A 141 12.60 7.87 -2.24
CA ASN A 141 12.58 6.56 -1.58
C ASN A 141 12.84 6.61 -0.06
N VAL A 142 12.56 7.75 0.58
CA VAL A 142 12.66 7.90 2.04
C VAL A 142 11.47 7.22 2.69
N LEU A 143 11.75 6.16 3.45
CA LEU A 143 10.72 5.41 4.18
C LEU A 143 10.11 6.22 5.34
N PRO A 144 8.90 5.87 5.78
CA PRO A 144 8.27 6.48 6.94
C PRO A 144 9.15 6.48 8.21
N THR A 145 9.01 7.53 9.02
CA THR A 145 9.75 7.70 10.28
C THR A 145 8.82 7.96 11.46
N LEU A 146 9.23 7.51 12.65
CA LEU A 146 8.46 7.65 13.89
C LEU A 146 8.93 8.87 14.71
N ASN A 147 7.98 9.71 15.13
CA ASN A 147 8.14 10.70 16.19
C ASN A 147 7.27 10.32 17.38
N TYR A 148 7.63 10.78 18.57
CA TYR A 148 6.86 10.51 19.79
C TYR A 148 6.94 11.65 20.79
N ASN A 149 5.91 11.74 21.65
CA ASN A 149 5.76 12.73 22.71
C ASN A 149 5.88 14.18 22.20
N GLY A 150 5.24 14.47 21.06
CA GLY A 150 5.31 15.76 20.36
C GLY A 150 6.71 16.15 19.86
N GLY A 151 7.62 15.19 19.74
CA GLY A 151 9.00 15.40 19.29
C GLY A 151 9.18 15.40 17.77
N ALA A 152 10.43 15.50 17.34
CA ALA A 152 10.85 15.46 15.94
C ALA A 152 12.08 14.56 15.75
N GLN A 153 12.05 13.38 16.38
CA GLN A 153 13.18 12.46 16.44
C GLN A 153 13.48 11.81 15.07
N ALA A 154 12.45 11.63 14.25
CA ALA A 154 12.50 10.96 12.95
C ALA A 154 13.20 9.59 13.04
N LEU A 155 12.76 8.75 13.98
CA LEU A 155 13.32 7.43 14.19
C LEU A 155 13.05 6.55 12.96
N ALA A 156 14.10 6.03 12.35
CA ALA A 156 13.99 5.02 11.30
C ALA A 156 13.48 3.70 11.89
N ALA A 157 12.76 2.93 11.07
CA ALA A 157 12.30 1.60 11.46
C ALA A 157 13.49 0.68 11.77
N THR A 158 13.36 -0.12 12.83
CA THR A 158 14.32 -1.17 13.19
C THR A 158 14.30 -2.30 12.17
N THR A 159 13.11 -2.63 11.64
CA THR A 159 12.91 -3.60 10.57
C THR A 159 11.98 -2.97 9.53
N SER A 160 12.29 -3.12 8.24
CA SER A 160 11.40 -2.69 7.17
C SER A 160 11.58 -3.51 5.90
N GLY A 161 10.52 -3.66 5.11
CA GLY A 161 10.58 -4.31 3.81
C GLY A 161 9.26 -4.23 3.05
N VAL A 162 9.29 -4.65 1.78
CA VAL A 162 8.09 -4.83 0.97
C VAL A 162 7.59 -6.26 1.20
N ILE A 163 6.38 -6.40 1.74
CA ILE A 163 5.74 -7.69 2.04
C ILE A 163 4.85 -8.19 0.91
N GLU A 164 4.34 -7.27 0.08
CA GLU A 164 3.60 -7.60 -1.14
C GLU A 164 3.93 -6.61 -2.25
N LYS A 165 4.02 -7.11 -3.48
CA LYS A 165 4.35 -6.33 -4.67
C LYS A 165 3.46 -6.75 -5.83
N LEU A 166 2.60 -5.83 -6.25
CA LEU A 166 1.63 -6.05 -7.32
C LEU A 166 1.98 -5.19 -8.54
N PHE A 167 2.18 -5.85 -9.69
CA PHE A 167 2.44 -5.15 -10.94
C PHE A 167 1.24 -4.27 -11.34
N ASN A 168 1.50 -3.00 -11.63
CA ASN A 168 0.49 -1.99 -11.93
C ASN A 168 0.70 -1.31 -13.29
N GLY A 169 1.53 -1.91 -14.15
CA GLY A 169 1.80 -1.42 -15.50
C GLY A 169 3.23 -0.97 -15.69
N THR A 170 3.43 -0.13 -16.72
CA THR A 170 4.74 0.38 -17.11
C THR A 170 4.68 1.89 -17.28
N VAL A 171 5.82 2.54 -17.17
CA VAL A 171 6.00 3.97 -17.39
C VAL A 171 7.24 4.21 -18.24
N ALA A 172 7.11 5.11 -19.22
CA ALA A 172 8.23 5.57 -20.02
C ALA A 172 9.11 6.54 -19.21
N MET A 173 10.31 6.10 -18.87
CA MET A 173 11.36 6.88 -18.20
C MET A 173 12.44 7.30 -19.22
N PRO A 174 13.28 8.31 -18.91
CA PRO A 174 14.41 8.67 -19.77
C PRO A 174 15.38 7.50 -20.06
N THR A 175 15.40 6.52 -19.18
CA THR A 175 16.20 5.28 -19.20
C THR A 175 15.56 4.14 -19.99
N GLY A 176 14.27 4.23 -20.33
CA GLY A 176 13.50 3.18 -20.99
C GLY A 176 12.12 2.98 -20.35
N GLU A 177 11.39 1.96 -20.81
CA GLU A 177 10.19 1.50 -20.12
C GLU A 177 10.57 0.81 -18.81
N GLU A 178 9.92 1.17 -17.72
CA GLU A 178 10.12 0.61 -16.39
C GLU A 178 8.78 0.14 -15.81
N ASP A 179 8.81 -0.94 -15.04
CA ASP A 179 7.63 -1.46 -14.36
C ASP A 179 7.26 -0.56 -13.17
N VAL A 180 5.96 -0.35 -12.96
CA VAL A 180 5.42 0.32 -11.77
C VAL A 180 4.59 -0.65 -10.94
N PHE A 181 4.64 -0.48 -9.63
CA PHE A 181 4.02 -1.40 -8.69
C PHE A 181 3.11 -0.70 -7.69
N ILE A 182 2.20 -1.48 -7.13
CA ILE A 182 1.57 -1.21 -5.84
C ILE A 182 2.32 -2.08 -4.83
N ASN A 183 2.97 -1.45 -3.87
CA ASN A 183 3.77 -2.14 -2.85
C ASN A 183 3.12 -1.97 -1.48
N THR A 184 3.03 -3.07 -0.74
CA THR A 184 2.74 -3.05 0.69
C THR A 184 4.05 -3.09 1.44
N TYR A 185 4.37 -2.01 2.14
CA TYR A 185 5.53 -1.93 3.01
C TYR A 185 5.13 -2.34 4.42
N LEU A 186 6.02 -3.02 5.13
CA LEU A 186 5.99 -3.22 6.56
C LEU A 186 7.17 -2.47 7.18
N LEU A 187 6.91 -1.73 8.24
CA LEU A 187 7.89 -1.02 9.04
C LEU A 187 7.63 -1.34 10.51
N GLN A 188 8.69 -1.58 11.27
CA GLN A 188 8.59 -1.93 12.68
C GLN A 188 9.62 -1.16 13.49
N TRP A 189 9.21 -0.66 14.65
CA TRP A 189 10.07 0.01 15.63
C TRP A 189 10.09 -0.76 16.95
N ASP A 190 11.30 -1.06 17.44
CA ASP A 190 11.52 -1.42 18.84
C ASP A 190 11.62 -0.13 19.67
N VAL A 191 10.61 0.12 20.49
CA VAL A 191 10.57 1.26 21.40
C VAL A 191 10.69 0.85 22.86
N SER A 192 10.96 -0.44 23.14
CA SER A 192 11.02 -1.00 24.50
C SER A 192 12.09 -0.38 25.40
N SER A 193 13.13 0.20 24.80
CA SER A 193 14.21 0.90 25.51
C SER A 193 13.96 2.39 25.71
N LEU A 194 12.89 2.94 25.12
CA LEU A 194 12.51 4.33 25.28
C LEU A 194 11.80 4.55 26.61
N GLY A 195 11.75 5.81 27.06
CA GLY A 195 10.89 6.19 28.18
C GLY A 195 9.41 6.06 27.81
N PRO A 196 8.48 6.35 28.74
CA PRO A 196 7.04 6.28 28.46
C PRO A 196 6.67 7.09 27.21
N ILE A 197 5.99 6.43 26.27
CA ILE A 197 5.39 7.05 25.09
C ILE A 197 3.92 7.33 25.42
N THR A 198 3.53 8.59 25.32
CA THR A 198 2.17 9.09 25.57
C THR A 198 1.43 9.42 24.30
N ASP A 199 2.16 9.64 23.21
CA ASP A 199 1.66 9.87 21.86
C ASP A 199 2.77 9.56 20.86
N PHE A 200 2.39 9.15 19.65
CA PHE A 200 3.34 8.98 18.56
C PHE A 200 2.71 9.27 17.19
N GLU A 201 3.56 9.51 16.20
CA GLU A 201 3.18 9.66 14.81
C GLU A 201 4.22 9.01 13.89
N VAL A 202 3.75 8.35 12.84
CA VAL A 202 4.55 7.86 11.73
C VAL A 202 4.32 8.78 10.54
N THR A 203 5.35 9.52 10.15
CA THR A 203 5.29 10.52 9.07
C THR A 203 5.90 9.98 7.79
N PHE A 204 5.28 10.30 6.65
CA PHE A 204 5.76 9.89 5.32
C PHE A 204 5.34 10.86 4.22
N THR A 205 6.22 11.03 3.23
CA THR A 205 6.01 11.92 2.09
C THR A 205 5.88 11.09 0.82
N GLY A 206 4.74 11.20 0.14
CA GLY A 206 4.50 10.57 -1.15
C GLY A 206 5.01 11.44 -2.31
N VAL A 207 5.17 10.82 -3.48
CA VAL A 207 5.39 11.57 -4.73
C VAL A 207 4.06 12.01 -5.33
N GLN A 208 4.07 13.10 -6.11
CA GLN A 208 2.89 13.47 -6.88
C GLN A 208 2.43 12.31 -7.77
N HIS A 209 1.13 12.24 -7.99
CA HIS A 209 0.42 11.21 -8.73
C HIS A 209 0.53 9.79 -8.19
N GLY A 210 1.26 9.58 -7.08
CA GLY A 210 1.20 8.36 -6.29
C GLY A 210 -0.16 8.18 -5.62
N GLN A 211 -0.41 6.95 -5.17
CA GLN A 211 -1.66 6.58 -4.49
C GLN A 211 -1.36 5.89 -3.16
N LEU A 212 -2.14 6.21 -2.13
CA LEU A 212 -2.18 5.48 -0.88
C LEU A 212 -3.53 4.76 -0.79
N TYR A 213 -3.49 3.43 -0.82
CA TYR A 213 -4.69 2.60 -0.89
C TYR A 213 -5.22 2.21 0.49
N GLY A 214 -4.31 1.91 1.42
CA GLY A 214 -4.68 1.58 2.79
C GLY A 214 -3.50 1.67 3.75
N LEU A 215 -3.84 1.54 5.03
CA LEU A 215 -2.91 1.62 6.14
C LEU A 215 -3.31 0.63 7.23
N GLN A 216 -2.33 0.12 7.96
CA GLN A 216 -2.55 -0.62 9.19
C GLN A 216 -1.46 -0.27 10.21
N LEU A 217 -1.86 -0.01 11.45
CA LEU A 217 -1.00 0.25 12.58
C LEU A 217 -1.33 -0.76 13.67
N ASP A 218 -0.35 -1.55 14.06
CA ASP A 218 -0.44 -2.45 15.21
C ASP A 218 0.58 -2.02 16.25
N GLN A 219 0.19 -2.11 17.52
CA GLN A 219 1.07 -1.75 18.64
C GLN A 219 0.94 -2.75 19.78
N SER A 220 1.99 -2.91 20.58
CA SER A 220 1.93 -3.75 21.78
C SER A 220 2.90 -3.35 22.88
N ASP A 221 2.62 -3.83 24.10
CA ASP A 221 3.48 -3.69 25.28
C ASP A 221 4.62 -4.73 25.35
N ALA A 222 4.76 -5.57 24.32
CA ALA A 222 5.80 -6.58 24.23
C ALA A 222 6.45 -6.58 22.83
N TYR A 223 7.77 -6.38 22.81
CA TYR A 223 8.53 -6.42 21.56
C TYR A 223 8.71 -7.85 21.05
N GLN A 224 8.29 -8.08 19.81
CA GLN A 224 8.58 -9.27 19.02
C GLN A 224 8.88 -8.84 17.59
N VAL A 225 10.05 -9.20 17.09
CA VAL A 225 10.42 -8.97 15.68
C VAL A 225 9.40 -9.67 14.78
N VAL A 226 8.84 -8.94 13.81
CA VAL A 226 8.05 -9.56 12.74
C VAL A 226 9.04 -10.27 11.81
N ASP A 227 8.87 -11.58 11.64
CA ASP A 227 9.85 -12.47 11.01
C ASP A 227 10.21 -12.03 9.57
N ALA A 228 11.46 -12.24 9.16
CA ALA A 228 11.90 -11.99 7.79
C ALA A 228 11.21 -12.93 6.78
N ASP A 229 10.76 -14.11 7.21
CA ASP A 229 9.96 -15.02 6.39
C ASP A 229 8.60 -14.42 6.00
N PHE A 230 8.12 -13.42 6.75
CA PHE A 230 6.94 -12.62 6.44
C PHE A 230 7.17 -11.61 5.31
N ILE A 231 8.43 -11.23 5.04
CA ILE A 231 8.84 -10.22 4.04
C ILE A 231 9.25 -10.88 2.70
N THR A 232 9.44 -12.20 2.65
CA THR A 232 10.07 -12.88 1.49
C THR A 232 9.12 -13.66 0.59
N ALA A 233 7.84 -13.77 0.93
CA ALA A 233 6.87 -14.54 0.16
C ALA A 233 6.19 -13.72 -0.96
N VAL A 234 6.97 -13.17 -1.90
CA VAL A 234 6.41 -12.70 -3.18
C VAL A 234 6.81 -13.68 -4.29
N PRO A 235 5.94 -14.64 -4.67
CA PRO A 235 6.20 -15.49 -5.83
C PRO A 235 6.16 -14.63 -7.11
N GLU A 236 7.21 -14.68 -7.90
CA GLU A 236 7.22 -14.10 -9.25
C GLU A 236 6.03 -14.66 -10.06
N PRO A 237 5.18 -13.81 -10.68
CA PRO A 237 3.99 -14.23 -11.44
C PRO A 237 4.30 -15.28 -12.53
N SER A 238 5.54 -15.30 -13.02
CA SER A 238 5.99 -16.24 -14.05
C SER A 238 6.02 -17.70 -13.58
N THR A 239 6.22 -17.96 -12.29
CA THR A 239 6.40 -19.32 -11.75
C THR A 239 5.14 -20.17 -11.84
N LEU A 240 3.96 -19.56 -11.67
CA LEU A 240 2.66 -20.23 -11.76
C LEU A 240 2.25 -20.53 -13.20
N VAL A 241 2.58 -19.64 -14.14
CA VAL A 241 2.25 -19.82 -15.56
C VAL A 241 3.04 -20.99 -16.17
N PHE A 242 4.32 -21.15 -15.83
CA PHE A 242 5.11 -22.30 -16.30
C PHE A 242 4.66 -23.64 -15.69
N GLY A 243 4.18 -23.64 -14.44
CA GLY A 243 3.62 -24.83 -13.79
C GLY A 243 2.35 -25.34 -14.49
N VAL A 244 1.44 -24.44 -14.83
CA VAL A 244 0.16 -24.79 -15.50
C VAL A 244 0.38 -25.22 -16.96
N ILE A 245 1.27 -24.53 -17.69
CA ILE A 245 1.62 -24.92 -19.07
C ILE A 245 2.34 -26.27 -19.09
N GLY A 246 3.24 -26.53 -18.15
CA GLY A 246 3.92 -27.82 -17.99
C GLY A 246 2.95 -28.98 -17.73
N ALA A 247 1.96 -28.78 -16.85
CA ALA A 247 0.92 -29.77 -16.58
C ALA A 247 0.00 -30.03 -17.79
N ALA A 248 -0.36 -28.99 -18.54
CA ALA A 248 -1.19 -29.11 -19.74
C ALA A 248 -0.47 -29.83 -20.90
N LEU A 249 0.84 -29.60 -21.07
CA LEU A 249 1.66 -30.30 -22.06
C LEU A 249 1.85 -31.79 -21.71
N LEU A 250 1.98 -32.12 -20.42
CA LEU A 250 2.06 -33.51 -19.96
C LEU A 250 0.71 -34.26 -20.13
N ALA A 251 -0.41 -33.59 -19.89
CA ALA A 251 -1.74 -34.15 -20.06
C ALA A 251 -2.08 -34.42 -21.55
N THR A 252 -1.65 -33.54 -22.46
CA THR A 252 -1.84 -33.71 -23.91
C THR A 252 -0.84 -34.71 -24.52
N GLY A 253 0.37 -34.80 -23.99
CA GLY A 253 1.37 -35.81 -24.38
C GLY A 253 0.95 -37.25 -24.06
N ARG A 254 0.26 -37.48 -22.93
CA ARG A 254 -0.28 -38.81 -22.56
C ARG A 254 -1.47 -39.25 -23.41
N ARG A 255 -2.32 -38.32 -23.86
CA ARG A 255 -3.48 -38.64 -24.73
C ARG A 255 -3.12 -39.01 -26.16
N ARG A 256 -1.90 -38.71 -26.62
CA ARG A 256 -1.40 -39.07 -27.96
C ARG A 256 -0.67 -40.41 -28.02
N ARG A 257 -0.53 -41.13 -26.90
CA ARG A 257 0.14 -42.43 -26.81
C ARG A 257 -0.77 -43.58 -26.36
N GLY A 258 -2.09 -43.39 -26.41
CA GLY A 258 -3.10 -44.44 -26.20
C GLY A 258 -3.80 -44.76 -27.52
#